data_AF-K9WBV7-F1
#
_entry.id   AF-K9WBV7-F1
#
_cell.length_a   1.000
_cell.length_b   1.000
_cell.length_c   1.000
_cell.angle_alpha   90.00
_cell.angle_beta   90.00
_cell.angle_gamma   90.00
#
_symmetry.space_group_name_H-M   'P 1'
#
loop_
_entity.id
_entity.type
_entity.pdbx_description
1 polymer ?
#
loop_
_entity_poly.entity_id
_entity_poly.type
_entity_poly.pdbx_seq_one_letter_code
_entity_poly.pdbx_strand_id
1 'polypeptide(L)'
;MTQSASALVQSPNFDLEELNQRFDTADPRDILAWCVENIPIGLVQTSAFNVDDLVITDILYRELKPVISVPVVFLDTLHHFLETLELVAKAKEIYNLDLRTYRIPDIDTRAAFAARYGDALWDKDIQQFHHLTKIEPLQRSLAELNTVSKFYWV
;
A
#
# COMPACT_ATOMS: atom_id res chain seq x y z
N MET A 1 -5.46 14.94 -33.52
CA MET A 1 -4.11 15.01 -32.90
C MET A 1 -4.31 15.06 -31.40
N THR A 2 -4.12 13.96 -30.72
CA THR A 2 -4.06 13.89 -29.25
C THR A 2 -3.15 12.70 -28.96
N GLN A 3 -1.85 12.98 -28.91
CA GLN A 3 -0.90 12.04 -28.34
C GLN A 3 -1.20 11.96 -26.85
N SER A 4 -1.77 10.82 -26.43
CA SER A 4 -1.73 10.42 -25.03
C SER A 4 -0.26 10.20 -24.67
N ALA A 5 0.34 11.18 -24.01
CA ALA A 5 1.67 11.03 -23.43
C ALA A 5 1.57 10.09 -22.22
N SER A 6 1.57 8.79 -22.48
CA SER A 6 1.98 7.81 -21.48
C SER A 6 3.47 8.08 -21.23
N ALA A 7 3.78 8.86 -20.21
CA ALA A 7 5.13 8.92 -19.70
C ALA A 7 5.46 7.52 -19.20
N LEU A 8 6.14 6.75 -20.05
CA LEU A 8 6.72 5.47 -19.68
C LEU A 8 7.71 5.77 -18.56
N VAL A 9 7.31 5.54 -17.31
CA VAL A 9 8.26 5.43 -16.22
C VAL A 9 9.18 4.28 -16.62
N GLN A 10 10.39 4.59 -17.09
CA GLN A 10 11.40 3.57 -17.34
C GLN A 10 11.65 2.89 -16.00
N SER A 11 11.22 1.64 -15.88
CA SER A 11 11.59 0.80 -14.75
C SER A 11 13.12 0.79 -14.68
N PRO A 12 13.73 1.18 -13.54
CA PRO A 12 15.17 1.13 -13.41
C PRO A 12 15.62 -0.31 -13.68
N ASN A 13 16.66 -0.47 -14.50
CA ASN A 13 17.22 -1.80 -14.76
C ASN A 13 18.13 -2.18 -13.60
N PHE A 14 17.53 -2.68 -12.53
CA PHE A 14 18.24 -3.17 -11.35
C PHE A 14 18.74 -4.60 -11.58
N ASP A 15 19.99 -4.88 -11.19
CA ASP A 15 20.47 -6.25 -11.05
C ASP A 15 19.87 -6.86 -9.78
N LEU A 16 18.79 -7.63 -9.94
CA LEU A 16 18.08 -8.21 -8.81
C LEU A 16 18.92 -9.25 -8.06
N GLU A 17 19.84 -9.94 -8.74
CA GLU A 17 20.68 -10.95 -8.10
C GLU A 17 21.70 -10.28 -7.17
N GLU A 18 22.35 -9.22 -7.66
CA GLU A 18 23.26 -8.40 -6.85
C GLU A 18 22.53 -7.77 -5.65
N LEU A 19 21.35 -7.16 -5.88
CA LEU A 19 20.59 -6.52 -4.80
C LEU A 19 20.10 -7.51 -3.76
N ASN A 20 19.65 -8.71 -4.16
CA ASN A 20 19.25 -9.75 -3.23
C ASN A 20 20.44 -10.21 -2.37
N GLN A 21 21.61 -10.44 -2.98
CA GLN A 21 22.82 -10.81 -2.23
C GLN A 21 23.26 -9.70 -1.26
N ARG A 22 23.18 -8.44 -1.71
CA ARG A 22 23.54 -7.28 -0.89
C ARG A 22 22.64 -7.11 0.33
N PHE A 23 21.33 -7.33 0.16
CA PHE A 23 20.34 -7.03 1.20
C PHE A 23 19.92 -8.22 2.06
N ASP A 24 20.40 -9.43 1.76
CA ASP A 24 20.09 -10.67 2.51
C ASP A 24 20.35 -10.53 4.02
N THR A 25 21.40 -9.80 4.40
CA THR A 25 21.76 -9.58 5.81
C THR A 25 21.78 -8.09 6.20
N ALA A 26 21.17 -7.22 5.40
CA ALA A 26 21.17 -5.79 5.66
C ALA A 26 20.19 -5.39 6.77
N ASP A 27 20.46 -4.29 7.47
CA ASP A 27 19.47 -3.70 8.35
C ASP A 27 18.30 -3.16 7.51
N PRO A 28 17.03 -3.34 7.93
CA PRO A 28 15.88 -2.80 7.22
C PRO A 28 15.99 -1.30 6.90
N ARG A 29 16.68 -0.52 7.74
CA ARG A 29 16.94 0.91 7.49
C ARG A 29 17.77 1.14 6.23
N ASP A 30 18.81 0.33 6.02
CA ASP A 30 19.69 0.44 4.87
C ASP A 30 18.95 0.08 3.57
N ILE A 31 18.06 -0.92 3.64
CA ILE A 31 17.19 -1.31 2.52
C ILE A 31 16.23 -0.17 2.17
N LEU A 32 15.54 0.39 3.18
CA LEU A 32 14.58 1.48 2.97
C LEU A 32 15.26 2.76 2.47
N ALA A 33 16.43 3.10 3.00
CA ALA A 33 17.24 4.22 2.54
C ALA A 33 17.62 4.05 1.07
N TRP A 34 18.11 2.87 0.69
CA TRP A 34 18.45 2.58 -0.71
C TRP A 34 17.23 2.69 -1.63
N CYS A 35 16.06 2.16 -1.23
CA CYS A 35 14.84 2.28 -2.03
C CYS A 35 14.42 3.74 -2.23
N VAL A 36 14.47 4.55 -1.18
CA VAL A 36 14.14 5.99 -1.26
C VAL A 36 15.09 6.72 -2.22
N GLU A 37 16.37 6.41 -2.19
CA GLU A 37 17.38 7.03 -3.06
C GLU A 37 17.27 6.60 -4.52
N ASN A 38 16.99 5.32 -4.77
CA ASN A 38 17.03 4.73 -6.12
C ASN A 38 15.65 4.63 -6.79
N ILE A 39 14.57 4.75 -6.02
CA ILE A 39 13.18 4.72 -6.48
C ILE A 39 12.42 5.92 -5.89
N PRO A 40 12.83 7.17 -6.20
CA PRO A 40 12.20 8.36 -5.61
C PRO A 40 10.76 8.60 -6.10
N ILE A 41 10.36 7.96 -7.21
CA ILE A 41 9.02 8.05 -7.79
C ILE A 41 8.45 6.64 -7.98
N GLY A 42 7.21 6.44 -7.54
CA GLY A 42 6.53 5.15 -7.65
C GLY A 42 6.89 4.14 -6.56
N LEU A 43 7.58 4.56 -5.49
CA LEU A 43 7.73 3.76 -4.27
C LEU A 43 6.50 3.93 -3.38
N VAL A 44 5.87 2.81 -3.00
CA VAL A 44 4.63 2.80 -2.19
C VAL A 44 4.78 1.83 -1.01
N GLN A 45 4.30 2.21 0.17
CA GLN A 45 4.07 1.26 1.25
C GLN A 45 2.62 0.79 1.16
N THR A 46 2.37 -0.51 1.12
CA THR A 46 1.03 -1.06 1.37
C THR A 46 0.97 -1.55 2.80
N SER A 47 -0.05 -1.17 3.57
CA SER A 47 -0.10 -1.39 5.01
C SER A 47 -1.49 -1.81 5.46
N ALA A 48 -1.54 -2.85 6.29
CA ALA A 48 -2.71 -3.19 7.11
C ALA A 48 -2.59 -2.61 8.53
N PHE A 49 -1.53 -1.84 8.79
CA PHE A 49 -1.18 -1.26 10.10
C PHE A 49 -0.87 -2.32 11.15
N ASN A 50 -0.24 -3.42 10.72
CA ASN A 50 0.40 -4.36 11.62
C ASN A 50 1.65 -3.75 12.28
N VAL A 51 2.21 -4.44 13.27
CA VAL A 51 3.35 -3.94 14.05
C VAL A 51 4.57 -3.68 13.17
N ASP A 52 4.87 -4.59 12.25
CA ASP A 52 5.93 -4.51 11.26
C ASP A 52 5.69 -3.39 10.24
N ASP A 53 4.47 -3.26 9.73
CA ASP A 53 4.10 -2.14 8.85
C ASP A 53 4.38 -0.79 9.51
N LEU A 54 4.05 -0.65 10.80
CA LEU A 54 4.29 0.56 11.57
C LEU A 54 5.77 0.86 11.79
N VAL A 55 6.62 -0.17 11.91
CA VAL A 55 8.08 0.02 11.97
C VAL A 55 8.60 0.62 10.66
N ILE A 56 8.14 0.09 9.51
CA ILE A 56 8.50 0.64 8.18
C ILE A 56 8.00 2.08 8.06
N THR A 57 6.76 2.35 8.48
CA THR A 57 6.19 3.70 8.47
C THR A 57 7.00 4.66 9.35
N ASP A 58 7.40 4.25 10.56
CA ASP A 58 8.18 5.09 11.46
C ASP A 58 9.55 5.44 10.86
N ILE A 59 10.26 4.46 10.29
CA ILE A 59 11.54 4.69 9.62
C ILE A 59 11.36 5.66 8.44
N LEU A 60 10.36 5.45 7.57
CA LEU A 60 10.13 6.32 6.40
C LEU A 60 9.78 7.76 6.80
N TYR A 61 8.89 7.94 7.78
CA TYR A 61 8.30 9.25 8.10
C TYR A 61 9.02 10.02 9.22
N ARG A 62 9.82 9.35 10.06
CA ARG A 62 10.57 10.00 11.15
C ARG A 62 12.07 10.03 10.92
N GLU A 63 12.63 8.92 10.47
CA GLU A 63 14.08 8.77 10.30
C GLU A 63 14.52 9.27 8.92
N LEU A 64 14.02 8.66 7.83
CA LEU A 64 14.48 8.93 6.46
C LEU A 64 13.90 10.22 5.86
N LYS A 65 12.61 10.49 6.06
CA LYS A 65 11.91 11.71 5.59
C LYS A 65 12.28 12.12 4.16
N PRO A 66 11.96 11.27 3.16
CA PRO A 66 12.23 11.60 1.77
C PRO A 66 11.56 12.92 1.37
N VAL A 67 12.19 13.63 0.42
CA VAL A 67 11.66 14.90 -0.12
C VAL A 67 10.25 14.71 -0.71
N ILE A 68 10.02 13.56 -1.34
CA ILE A 68 8.70 13.12 -1.80
C ILE A 68 8.21 12.07 -0.81
N SER A 69 7.14 12.37 -0.07
CA SER A 69 6.55 11.41 0.87
C SER A 69 6.17 10.11 0.17
N VAL A 70 6.51 8.96 0.77
CA VAL A 70 6.13 7.64 0.28
C VAL A 70 4.65 7.38 0.59
N PRO A 71 3.76 7.24 -0.40
CA PRO A 71 2.35 6.99 -0.15
C PRO A 71 2.15 5.70 0.66
N VAL A 72 1.26 5.74 1.64
CA VAL A 72 0.83 4.57 2.41
C VAL A 72 -0.57 4.18 1.94
N VAL A 73 -0.68 3.03 1.27
CA VAL A 73 -1.95 2.48 0.80
C VAL A 73 -2.58 1.65 1.90
N PHE A 74 -3.81 2.00 2.27
CA PHE A 74 -4.67 1.22 3.17
C PHE A 74 -5.89 0.70 2.41
N LEU A 75 -6.16 -0.59 2.51
CA LEU A 75 -7.36 -1.18 1.93
C LEU A 75 -8.47 -1.20 2.97
N ASP A 76 -9.45 -0.32 2.84
CA ASP A 76 -10.66 -0.35 3.65
C ASP A 76 -11.59 -1.45 3.11
N THR A 77 -11.45 -2.62 3.72
CA THR A 77 -12.22 -3.81 3.35
C THR A 77 -13.69 -3.71 3.76
N LEU A 78 -14.10 -2.68 4.51
CA LEU A 78 -15.37 -2.59 5.24
C LEU A 78 -15.53 -3.63 6.37
N HIS A 79 -14.50 -4.46 6.58
CA HIS A 79 -14.53 -5.60 7.49
C HIS A 79 -13.49 -5.53 8.62
N HIS A 80 -12.75 -4.42 8.73
CA HIS A 80 -11.78 -4.19 9.80
C HIS A 80 -12.42 -4.08 11.18
N PHE A 81 -11.61 -4.36 12.21
CA PHE A 81 -11.94 -4.02 13.59
C PHE A 81 -11.96 -2.49 13.76
N LEU A 82 -12.76 -1.99 14.70
CA LEU A 82 -12.82 -0.55 14.96
C LEU A 82 -11.47 -0.02 15.47
N GLU A 83 -10.78 -0.81 16.28
CA GLU A 83 -9.45 -0.53 16.82
C GLU A 83 -8.42 -0.35 15.70
N THR A 84 -8.53 -1.09 14.59
CA THR A 84 -7.68 -0.91 13.41
C THR A 84 -7.94 0.45 12.76
N LEU A 85 -9.21 0.85 12.62
CA LEU A 85 -9.56 2.15 12.01
C LEU A 85 -9.12 3.32 12.90
N GLU A 86 -9.23 3.18 14.22
CA GLU A 86 -8.71 4.14 15.20
C GLU A 86 -7.18 4.26 15.12
N LEU A 87 -6.47 3.13 15.00
CA LEU A 87 -5.02 3.10 14.82
C LEU A 87 -4.60 3.79 13.52
N VAL A 88 -5.30 3.52 12.41
CA VAL A 88 -5.05 4.18 11.11
C VAL A 88 -5.22 5.69 11.22
N ALA A 89 -6.31 6.15 11.86
CA ALA A 89 -6.56 7.58 12.07
C ALA A 89 -5.45 8.23 12.92
N LYS A 90 -5.07 7.58 14.02
CA LYS A 90 -4.00 8.03 14.90
C LYS A 90 -2.64 8.08 14.20
N ALA A 91 -2.31 7.05 13.40
CA ALA A 91 -1.06 7.02 12.64
C ALA A 91 -1.01 8.13 11.59
N LYS A 92 -2.13 8.39 10.89
CA LYS A 92 -2.25 9.51 9.94
C LYS A 92 -1.90 10.85 10.61
N GLU A 93 -2.41 11.09 11.81
CA GLU A 93 -2.11 12.31 12.57
C GLU A 93 -0.66 12.37 13.06
N ILE A 94 -0.16 11.28 13.67
CA ILE A 94 1.18 11.23 14.26
C ILE A 94 2.30 11.46 13.24
N TYR A 95 2.15 10.87 12.05
CA TYR A 95 3.18 10.91 11.01
C TYR A 95 2.90 11.95 9.92
N ASN A 96 1.71 12.58 9.92
CA ASN A 96 1.20 13.35 8.79
C ASN A 96 1.28 12.53 7.48
N LEU A 97 0.74 11.31 7.52
CA LEU A 97 0.88 10.33 6.44
C LEU A 97 0.27 10.84 5.13
N ASP A 98 0.95 10.55 4.02
CA ASP A 98 0.29 10.48 2.72
C ASP A 98 -0.53 9.18 2.62
N LEU A 99 -1.59 9.10 3.43
CA LEU A 99 -2.48 7.95 3.52
C LEU A 99 -3.47 7.94 2.35
N ARG A 100 -3.41 6.88 1.55
CA ARG A 100 -4.32 6.62 0.43
C ARG A 100 -5.22 5.43 0.75
N THR A 101 -6.48 5.72 1.08
CA THR A 101 -7.46 4.68 1.39
C THR A 101 -8.20 4.24 0.14
N TYR A 102 -8.16 2.93 -0.14
CA TYR A 102 -8.86 2.30 -1.24
C TYR A 102 -9.91 1.34 -0.73
N ARG A 103 -11.07 1.35 -1.37
CA ARG A 103 -12.21 0.47 -1.06
C ARG A 103 -12.86 0.01 -2.35
N ILE A 104 -13.77 -0.95 -2.23
CA ILE A 104 -14.68 -1.33 -3.30
C ILE A 104 -15.44 -0.09 -3.83
N PRO A 105 -15.56 0.09 -5.15
CA PRO A 105 -16.32 1.22 -5.71
C PRO A 105 -17.79 1.21 -5.29
N ASP A 106 -18.34 2.41 -5.07
CA ASP A 106 -19.76 2.69 -4.81
C ASP A 106 -20.36 2.00 -3.56
N ILE A 107 -19.52 1.51 -2.65
CA ILE A 107 -19.96 0.84 -1.42
C ILE A 107 -19.08 1.32 -0.25
N ASP A 108 -19.66 2.16 0.60
CA ASP A 108 -18.92 2.80 1.71
C ASP A 108 -19.19 2.17 3.08
N THR A 109 -20.10 1.19 3.18
CA THR A 109 -20.48 0.60 4.46
C THR A 109 -20.62 -0.90 4.37
N ARG A 110 -20.34 -1.59 5.50
CA ARG A 110 -20.59 -3.02 5.64
C ARG A 110 -22.05 -3.39 5.37
N ALA A 111 -22.99 -2.53 5.78
CA ALA A 111 -24.41 -2.73 5.52
C ALA A 111 -24.75 -2.70 4.02
N ALA A 112 -24.19 -1.75 3.26
CA ALA A 112 -24.35 -1.70 1.81
C ALA A 112 -23.68 -2.89 1.11
N PHE A 113 -22.52 -3.33 1.61
CA PHE A 113 -21.85 -4.54 1.12
C PHE A 113 -22.73 -5.78 1.32
N ALA A 114 -23.28 -5.96 2.52
CA ALA A 114 -24.17 -7.07 2.86
C ALA A 114 -25.47 -7.03 2.05
N ALA A 115 -26.04 -5.85 1.82
CA ALA A 115 -27.24 -5.71 0.99
C ALA A 115 -27.01 -6.15 -0.47
N ARG A 116 -25.79 -6.01 -0.99
CA ARG A 116 -25.45 -6.37 -2.37
C ARG A 116 -24.92 -7.79 -2.53
N TYR A 117 -24.10 -8.27 -1.59
CA TYR A 117 -23.37 -9.53 -1.73
C TYR A 117 -23.72 -10.57 -0.64
N GLY A 118 -24.57 -10.21 0.32
CA GLY A 118 -24.95 -11.04 1.46
C GLY A 118 -24.06 -10.82 2.69
N ASP A 119 -24.60 -11.16 3.87
CA ASP A 119 -23.99 -10.87 5.17
C ASP A 119 -22.63 -11.55 5.40
N ALA A 120 -22.40 -12.70 4.77
CA ALA A 120 -21.22 -13.54 4.99
C ALA A 120 -20.67 -14.06 3.65
N LEU A 121 -20.33 -13.15 2.73
CA LEU A 121 -19.78 -13.54 1.43
C LEU A 121 -18.50 -14.39 1.58
N TRP A 122 -17.68 -14.12 2.60
CA TRP A 122 -16.47 -14.89 2.88
C TRP A 122 -16.72 -16.39 3.13
N ASP A 123 -17.89 -16.77 3.66
CA ASP A 123 -18.25 -18.18 3.89
C ASP A 123 -18.80 -18.85 2.63
N LYS A 124 -19.39 -18.06 1.71
CA LYS A 124 -20.03 -18.56 0.48
C LYS A 124 -19.06 -18.61 -0.70
N ASP A 125 -18.26 -17.57 -0.84
CA ASP A 125 -17.29 -17.39 -1.91
C ASP A 125 -16.15 -16.47 -1.43
N ILE A 126 -15.14 -17.10 -0.81
CA ILE A 126 -13.96 -16.40 -0.29
C ILE A 126 -13.13 -15.73 -1.40
N GLN A 127 -13.15 -16.28 -2.63
CA GLN A 127 -12.40 -15.73 -3.75
C GLN A 127 -13.03 -14.42 -4.21
N GLN A 128 -14.34 -14.38 -4.37
CA GLN A 128 -15.06 -13.16 -4.68
C GLN A 128 -14.90 -12.12 -3.56
N PHE A 129 -14.99 -12.55 -2.30
CA PHE A 129 -14.76 -11.65 -1.17
C PHE A 129 -13.36 -11.01 -1.20
N HIS A 130 -12.31 -11.80 -1.39
CA HIS A 130 -10.94 -11.29 -1.52
C HIS A 130 -10.76 -10.43 -2.76
N HIS A 131 -11.37 -10.79 -3.88
CA HIS A 131 -11.30 -9.99 -5.09
C HIS A 131 -11.84 -8.58 -4.86
N LEU A 132 -13.06 -8.49 -4.30
CA LEU A 132 -13.76 -7.24 -4.06
C LEU A 132 -13.13 -6.37 -2.97
N THR A 133 -12.62 -6.98 -1.89
CA THR A 133 -12.17 -6.24 -0.71
C THR A 133 -10.66 -6.01 -0.67
N LYS A 134 -9.87 -6.80 -1.42
CA LYS A 134 -8.39 -6.75 -1.34
C LYS A 134 -7.74 -6.63 -2.71
N ILE A 135 -8.04 -7.55 -3.64
CA ILE A 135 -7.26 -7.66 -4.88
C ILE A 135 -7.55 -6.50 -5.83
N GLU A 136 -8.82 -6.23 -6.16
CA GLU A 136 -9.17 -5.12 -7.04
C GLU A 136 -8.75 -3.76 -6.44
N PRO A 137 -9.05 -3.45 -5.16
CA PRO A 137 -8.65 -2.17 -4.57
C PRO A 137 -7.13 -1.97 -4.57
N LEU A 138 -6.35 -3.03 -4.30
CA LEU A 138 -4.90 -2.98 -4.37
C LEU A 138 -4.41 -2.73 -5.80
N GLN A 139 -4.87 -3.50 -6.77
CA GLN A 139 -4.46 -3.35 -8.17
C GLN A 139 -4.75 -1.94 -8.69
N ARG A 140 -5.94 -1.42 -8.39
CA ARG A 140 -6.32 -0.05 -8.74
C ARG A 140 -5.43 0.99 -8.06
N SER A 141 -5.15 0.84 -6.76
CA SER A 141 -4.25 1.75 -6.05
C SER A 141 -2.85 1.82 -6.68
N LEU A 142 -2.31 0.66 -7.07
CA LEU A 142 -0.97 0.58 -7.61
C LEU A 142 -0.90 1.24 -8.99
N ALA A 143 -1.94 1.05 -9.81
CA ALA A 143 -2.07 1.68 -11.11
C ALA A 143 -2.24 3.21 -11.01
N GLU A 144 -3.14 3.70 -10.16
CA GLU A 144 -3.38 5.14 -9.97
C GLU A 144 -2.14 5.87 -9.41
N LEU A 145 -1.35 5.20 -8.57
CA LEU A 145 -0.11 5.74 -8.01
C LEU A 145 1.11 5.58 -8.95
N ASN A 146 0.93 4.98 -10.14
CA ASN A 146 2.03 4.64 -11.05
C ASN A 146 3.17 3.89 -10.32
N THR A 147 2.80 2.89 -9.52
CA THR A 147 3.73 2.20 -8.63
C THR A 147 4.76 1.41 -9.42
N VAL A 148 6.03 1.62 -9.09
CA VAL A 148 7.19 0.89 -9.63
C VAL A 148 7.67 -0.17 -8.64
N SER A 149 7.67 0.17 -7.35
CA SER A 149 8.08 -0.73 -6.27
C SER A 149 7.17 -0.55 -5.07
N LYS A 150 6.93 -1.63 -4.33
CA LYS A 150 6.13 -1.60 -3.11
C LYS A 150 6.75 -2.40 -2.00
N PHE A 151 6.52 -1.96 -0.76
CA PHE A 151 6.73 -2.78 0.42
C PHE A 151 5.40 -3.46 0.80
N TYR A 152 5.45 -4.78 0.92
CA TYR A 152 4.38 -5.60 1.47
C TYR A 152 5.05 -6.82 2.09
N TRP A 153 4.82 -7.07 3.38
CA TRP A 153 5.21 -8.34 3.99
C TRP A 153 3.99 -9.27 4.01
N VAL A 154 4.21 -10.53 3.59
CA VAL A 154 3.23 -11.62 3.52
C VAL A 154 2.78 -12.07 4.89
#